data_AF-G5BKS1-F1
#
_entry.id   AF-G5BKS1-F1
#
_cell.length_a   1.000
_cell.length_b   1.000
_cell.length_c   1.000
_cell.angle_alpha   90.00
_cell.angle_beta   90.00
_cell.angle_gamma   90.00
#
_symmetry.space_group_name_H-M   'P 1'
#
loop_
_entity.id
_entity.type
_entity.pdbx_description
1 polymer ?
#
loop_
_entity_poly.entity_id
_entity_poly.type
_entity_poly.pdbx_seq_one_letter_code
_entity_poly.pdbx_strand_id
1 'polypeptide(L)'
;MLTSIYKDRRHHGSHACSREGPVPVGSAYWRSVPTWLKLTSDDLKEQIYKLAKKGLSPSQIGVILRDSQGVAQVHFVTGNKILRILKSKGLAPDLPEDLYCLIKKAIALRKHLERNRKDKGAKFHLLLIESRIHRLAP
;
A
#
# COMPACT_ATOMS: atom_id res chain seq x y z
N MET A 1 17.02 39.99 30.08
CA MET A 1 15.61 39.52 30.04
C MET A 1 15.45 38.33 29.07
N LEU A 2 16.08 37.18 29.31
CA LEU A 2 15.85 35.95 28.51
C LEU A 2 16.13 34.70 29.35
N THR A 3 15.47 34.60 30.50
CA THR A 3 15.38 33.36 31.27
C THR A 3 13.92 33.21 31.70
N SER A 4 13.36 32.00 31.53
CA SER A 4 12.13 31.51 32.20
C SER A 4 10.90 31.13 31.36
N ILE A 5 11.05 30.49 30.19
CA ILE A 5 9.93 29.72 29.57
C ILE A 5 10.31 28.24 29.33
N TYR A 6 11.28 27.71 30.06
CA TYR A 6 11.55 26.27 30.10
C TYR A 6 11.53 25.79 31.54
N LYS A 7 10.33 25.74 32.12
CA LYS A 7 10.11 25.12 33.42
C LYS A 7 8.73 24.47 33.44
N ASP A 8 8.76 23.15 33.54
CA ASP A 8 7.74 22.28 34.09
C ASP A 8 6.39 22.13 33.36
N ARG A 9 6.23 20.96 32.73
CA ARG A 9 5.04 20.14 32.97
C ARG A 9 5.40 18.65 32.88
N ARG A 10 5.87 18.11 34.01
CA ARG A 10 5.94 16.68 34.26
C ARG A 10 4.54 16.03 34.30
N HIS A 11 4.48 14.85 33.71
CA HIS A 11 3.60 13.70 33.99
C HIS A 11 2.07 13.89 33.98
N HIS A 12 1.47 13.59 32.84
CA HIS A 12 0.35 12.63 32.80
C HIS A 12 0.79 11.44 31.95
N GLY A 13 0.87 10.26 32.59
CA GLY A 13 1.24 9.00 31.96
C GLY A 13 0.32 8.71 30.79
N SER A 14 0.84 8.87 29.58
CA SER A 14 0.26 8.24 28.40
C SER A 14 0.73 6.80 28.46
N HIS A 15 -0.19 5.87 28.73
CA HIS A 15 -0.01 4.48 28.36
C HIS A 15 0.30 4.45 26.86
N ALA A 16 1.60 4.48 26.53
CA ALA A 16 2.07 4.14 25.21
C ALA A 16 1.82 2.64 25.08
N CYS A 17 0.61 2.28 24.64
CA CYS A 17 0.40 1.03 23.95
C CYS A 17 1.26 1.15 22.69
N SER A 18 2.52 0.72 22.79
CA SER A 18 3.40 0.50 21.67
C SER A 18 2.62 -0.34 20.68
N ARG A 19 2.14 0.29 19.60
CA ARG A 19 1.41 -0.40 18.55
C ARG A 19 2.38 -1.40 17.95
N GLU A 20 2.35 -2.64 18.44
CA GLU A 20 3.01 -3.75 17.79
C GLU A 20 2.52 -3.77 16.35
N GLY A 21 3.48 -3.80 15.42
CA GLY A 21 3.19 -3.72 14.00
C GLY A 21 2.25 -4.85 13.58
N PRO A 22 1.46 -4.67 12.51
CA PRO A 22 0.62 -5.74 12.00
C PRO A 22 1.47 -6.99 11.73
N VAL A 23 0.94 -8.14 12.14
CA VAL A 23 1.54 -9.45 11.88
C VAL A 23 1.84 -9.60 10.38
N PRO A 24 3.05 -10.03 10.00
CA PRO A 24 3.34 -10.30 8.60
C PRO A 24 2.39 -11.38 8.12
N VAL A 25 1.81 -11.18 6.93
CA VAL A 25 1.04 -12.24 6.27
C VAL A 25 2.03 -13.35 5.95
N GLY A 26 2.07 -14.39 6.78
CA GLY A 26 2.93 -15.54 6.61
C GLY A 26 2.60 -16.22 5.29
N SER A 27 3.57 -16.30 4.38
CA SER A 27 3.41 -17.15 3.20
C SER A 27 3.33 -18.59 3.67
N ALA A 28 2.41 -19.37 3.09
CA ALA A 28 2.41 -20.81 3.25
C ALA A 28 3.81 -21.37 2.92
N TYR A 29 4.25 -22.35 3.70
CA TYR A 29 5.54 -23.00 3.47
C TYR A 29 5.55 -23.81 2.16
N TRP A 30 4.40 -24.38 1.80
CA TRP A 30 4.20 -25.05 0.52
C TRP A 30 4.14 -24.03 -0.62
N ARG A 31 5.01 -24.20 -1.61
CA ARG A 31 5.09 -23.34 -2.82
C ARG A 31 4.42 -23.96 -4.04
N SER A 32 3.84 -25.15 -3.89
CA SER A 32 3.13 -25.87 -4.96
C SER A 32 1.69 -25.40 -5.08
N VAL A 33 1.15 -25.45 -6.29
CA VAL A 33 -0.26 -25.17 -6.55
C VAL A 33 -1.12 -26.21 -5.81
N PRO A 34 -2.15 -25.81 -5.06
CA PRO A 34 -3.01 -26.76 -4.37
C PRO A 34 -3.78 -27.62 -5.39
N THR A 35 -3.95 -28.90 -5.07
CA THR A 35 -4.57 -29.91 -5.95
C THR A 35 -6.03 -29.64 -6.31
N TRP A 36 -6.75 -28.87 -5.49
CA TRP A 36 -8.14 -28.47 -5.77
C TRP A 36 -8.26 -27.31 -6.77
N LEU A 37 -7.18 -26.59 -7.06
CA LEU A 37 -7.21 -25.45 -7.97
C LEU A 37 -7.11 -25.94 -9.42
N LYS A 38 -8.25 -25.96 -10.11
CA LYS A 38 -8.35 -26.37 -11.53
C LYS A 38 -8.07 -25.25 -12.54
N LEU A 39 -7.76 -24.05 -12.07
CA LEU A 39 -7.54 -22.88 -12.93
C LEU A 39 -6.23 -23.02 -13.69
N THR A 40 -6.29 -22.86 -15.01
CA THR A 40 -5.09 -22.84 -15.84
C THR A 40 -4.37 -21.50 -15.73
N SER A 41 -3.09 -21.49 -16.09
CA SER A 41 -2.28 -20.27 -16.05
C SER A 41 -2.78 -19.20 -17.04
N ASP A 42 -3.40 -19.61 -18.15
CA ASP A 42 -3.87 -18.70 -19.19
C ASP A 42 -5.20 -18.05 -18.83
N ASP A 43 -6.13 -18.80 -18.23
CA ASP A 43 -7.39 -18.25 -17.70
C ASP A 43 -7.14 -17.14 -16.69
N LEU A 44 -6.13 -17.33 -15.81
CA LEU A 44 -5.74 -16.32 -14.82
C LEU A 44 -5.16 -15.07 -15.46
N LYS A 45 -4.32 -15.22 -16.50
CA LYS A 45 -3.79 -14.06 -17.24
C LYS A 45 -4.92 -13.27 -17.87
N GLU A 46 -5.88 -13.95 -18.51
CA GLU A 46 -7.05 -13.29 -19.10
C GLU A 46 -7.86 -12.50 -18.06
N GLN A 47 -8.08 -13.08 -16.89
CA GLN A 47 -8.80 -12.40 -15.82
C GLN A 47 -8.04 -11.18 -15.29
N ILE A 48 -6.72 -11.29 -15.12
CA ILE A 48 -5.86 -10.16 -14.76
C ILE A 48 -5.97 -9.04 -15.80
N TYR A 49 -5.98 -9.37 -17.09
CA TYR A 49 -6.12 -8.37 -18.15
C TYR A 49 -7.51 -7.70 -18.15
N LYS A 50 -8.58 -8.47 -17.90
CA LYS A 50 -9.94 -7.93 -17.77
C LYS A 50 -10.03 -6.94 -16.59
N LEU A 51 -9.42 -7.27 -15.46
CA LEU A 51 -9.40 -6.41 -14.27
C LEU A 51 -8.50 -5.17 -14.46
N ALA A 52 -7.37 -5.33 -15.14
CA ALA A 52 -6.48 -4.21 -15.46
C ALA A 52 -7.13 -3.20 -16.41
N LYS A 53 -7.89 -3.68 -17.40
CA LYS A 53 -8.69 -2.80 -18.28
C LYS A 53 -9.76 -1.99 -17.54
N LYS A 54 -10.23 -2.47 -16.38
CA LYS A 54 -11.14 -1.71 -15.49
C LYS A 54 -10.40 -0.62 -14.70
N GLY A 55 -9.07 -0.52 -14.80
CA GLY A 55 -8.26 0.48 -14.10
C GLY A 55 -7.95 0.12 -12.65
N LEU A 56 -8.08 -1.17 -12.26
CA LEU A 56 -7.77 -1.62 -10.91
C LEU A 56 -6.26 -1.69 -10.70
N SER A 57 -5.83 -1.36 -9.49
CA SER A 57 -4.42 -1.44 -9.12
C SER A 57 -3.97 -2.90 -8.98
N PRO A 58 -2.68 -3.22 -9.23
CA PRO A 58 -2.19 -4.59 -9.14
C PRO A 58 -2.38 -5.21 -7.74
N SER A 59 -2.31 -4.39 -6.68
CA SER A 59 -2.60 -4.84 -5.32
C SER A 59 -4.09 -5.20 -5.14
N GLN A 60 -5.00 -4.38 -5.67
CA GLN A 60 -6.44 -4.66 -5.64
C GLN A 60 -6.80 -5.91 -6.46
N ILE A 61 -6.17 -6.08 -7.62
CA ILE A 61 -6.34 -7.27 -8.47
C ILE A 61 -5.98 -8.54 -7.68
N GLY A 62 -4.88 -8.52 -6.93
CA GLY A 62 -4.48 -9.65 -6.09
C GLY A 62 -5.50 -10.03 -5.01
N VAL A 63 -6.15 -9.04 -4.40
CA VAL A 63 -7.23 -9.27 -3.41
C VAL A 63 -8.46 -9.90 -4.07
N ILE A 64 -8.89 -9.36 -5.21
CA ILE A 64 -10.06 -9.89 -5.92
C ILE A 64 -9.82 -11.33 -6.40
N LEU A 65 -8.61 -11.65 -6.88
CA LEU A 65 -8.27 -13.01 -7.29
C LEU A 65 -8.27 -13.99 -6.10
N ARG A 66 -7.93 -13.51 -4.90
CA ARG A 66 -8.01 -14.31 -3.68
C ARG A 66 -9.46 -14.58 -3.30
N ASP A 67 -10.27 -13.54 -3.24
CA ASP A 67 -11.64 -13.62 -2.71
C ASP A 67 -12.61 -14.28 -3.70
N SER A 68 -12.44 -14.03 -5.00
CA SER A 68 -13.36 -14.54 -6.04
C SER A 68 -12.93 -15.86 -6.67
N GLN A 69 -11.63 -16.10 -6.83
CA GLN A 69 -11.11 -17.28 -7.55
C GLN A 69 -10.38 -18.27 -6.63
N GLY A 70 -10.23 -17.95 -5.34
CA GLY A 70 -9.54 -18.81 -4.38
C GLY A 70 -8.03 -18.92 -4.61
N VAL A 71 -7.43 -18.02 -5.41
CA VAL A 71 -5.99 -18.03 -5.67
C VAL A 71 -5.27 -17.27 -4.57
N ALA A 72 -4.60 -17.98 -3.67
CA ALA A 72 -3.85 -17.34 -2.57
C ALA A 72 -2.75 -16.42 -3.09
N GLN A 73 -1.98 -16.90 -4.08
CA GLN A 73 -0.82 -16.23 -4.65
C GLN A 73 -0.71 -16.50 -6.16
N VAL A 74 -0.72 -15.45 -6.97
CA VAL A 74 -0.67 -15.54 -8.45
C VAL A 74 0.64 -16.16 -8.94
N HIS A 75 1.75 -15.90 -8.23
CA HIS A 75 3.08 -16.33 -8.65
C HIS A 75 3.28 -17.86 -8.60
N PHE A 76 2.52 -18.59 -7.77
CA PHE A 76 2.61 -20.05 -7.74
C PHE A 76 1.98 -20.70 -8.98
N VAL A 77 0.93 -20.10 -9.54
CA VAL A 77 0.23 -20.66 -10.70
C VAL A 77 0.87 -20.21 -12.02
N THR A 78 1.25 -18.93 -12.11
CA THR A 78 1.74 -18.35 -13.37
C THR A 78 3.28 -18.27 -13.44
N GLY A 79 3.99 -18.51 -12.34
CA GLY A 79 5.45 -18.34 -12.23
C GLY A 79 5.93 -16.87 -12.21
N ASN A 80 5.05 -15.91 -12.53
CA ASN A 80 5.33 -14.49 -12.59
C ASN A 80 4.43 -13.68 -11.64
N LYS A 81 4.95 -12.56 -11.14
CA LYS A 81 4.17 -11.58 -10.36
C LYS A 81 3.25 -10.77 -11.28
N ILE A 82 2.14 -10.27 -10.74
CA ILE A 82 1.10 -9.49 -11.45
C ILE A 82 1.71 -8.34 -12.27
N LEU A 83 2.64 -7.57 -11.68
CA LEU A 83 3.31 -6.46 -12.37
C LEU A 83 4.07 -6.90 -13.63
N ARG A 84 4.69 -8.08 -13.63
CA ARG A 84 5.41 -8.60 -14.81
C ARG A 84 4.43 -8.96 -15.92
N ILE A 85 3.34 -9.62 -15.57
CA ILE A 85 2.27 -10.00 -16.51
C ILE A 85 1.68 -8.75 -17.19
N LEU A 86 1.44 -7.69 -16.42
CA LEU A 86 0.93 -6.41 -16.95
C LEU A 86 1.95 -5.70 -17.85
N LYS A 87 3.24 -5.72 -17.50
CA LYS A 87 4.32 -5.17 -18.32
C LYS A 87 4.45 -5.88 -19.66
N SER A 88 4.37 -7.21 -19.68
CA SER A 88 4.44 -8.00 -20.91
C SER A 88 3.33 -7.65 -21.92
N LYS A 89 2.19 -7.13 -21.44
CA LYS A 89 1.06 -6.71 -22.30
C LYS A 89 0.98 -5.19 -22.51
N GLY A 90 1.88 -4.41 -21.92
CA GLY A 90 1.84 -2.94 -21.99
C GLY A 90 0.68 -2.28 -21.23
N LEU A 91 0.05 -2.98 -20.29
CA LEU A 91 -1.02 -2.45 -19.42
C LEU A 91 -0.49 -2.03 -18.04
N ALA A 92 0.83 -1.88 -17.92
CA ALA A 92 1.44 -1.50 -16.66
C ALA A 92 1.20 -0.01 -16.38
N PRO A 93 0.96 0.38 -15.12
CA PRO A 93 0.92 1.79 -14.77
C PRO A 93 2.32 2.41 -14.94
N ASP A 94 2.37 3.62 -15.49
CA ASP A 94 3.62 4.35 -15.71
C ASP A 94 4.31 4.71 -14.39
N LEU A 95 3.50 5.03 -13.37
CA LEU A 95 3.97 5.31 -12.02
C LEU A 95 3.75 4.09 -11.11
N PRO A 96 4.71 3.72 -10.24
CA PRO A 96 4.50 2.64 -9.27
C PRO A 96 3.38 2.98 -8.28
N GLU A 97 2.59 1.97 -7.93
CA GLU A 97 1.38 2.09 -7.09
C GLU A 97 1.68 2.73 -5.72
N ASP A 98 2.84 2.45 -5.15
CA ASP A 98 3.22 2.94 -3.82
C ASP A 98 3.42 4.47 -3.80
N LEU A 99 4.12 5.01 -4.80
CA LEU A 99 4.27 6.46 -4.97
C LEU A 99 2.92 7.12 -5.26
N TYR A 100 2.12 6.54 -6.15
CA TYR A 100 0.79 7.04 -6.46
C TYR A 100 -0.10 7.17 -5.21
N CYS A 101 -0.09 6.15 -4.34
CA CYS A 101 -0.86 6.15 -3.10
C CYS A 101 -0.39 7.22 -2.11
N LEU A 102 0.92 7.45 -1.98
CA LEU A 102 1.48 8.46 -1.08
C LEU A 102 1.18 9.88 -1.58
N ILE A 103 1.35 10.13 -2.88
CA ILE A 103 1.03 11.42 -3.51
C ILE A 103 -0.46 11.73 -3.33
N LYS A 104 -1.35 10.76 -3.57
CA LYS A 104 -2.79 10.93 -3.38
C LYS A 104 -3.14 11.32 -1.94
N LYS A 105 -2.50 10.69 -0.94
CA LYS A 105 -2.66 11.05 0.48
C LYS A 105 -2.14 12.45 0.78
N ALA A 106 -0.97 12.82 0.27
CA ALA A 106 -0.40 14.15 0.45
C ALA A 106 -1.31 15.25 -0.11
N ILE A 107 -1.86 15.05 -1.32
CA ILE A 107 -2.81 15.98 -1.94
C ILE A 107 -4.07 16.14 -1.09
N ALA A 108 -4.62 15.03 -0.56
CA ALA A 108 -5.78 15.09 0.32
C ALA A 108 -5.51 15.90 1.61
N LEU A 109 -4.32 15.73 2.21
CA LEU A 109 -3.92 16.50 3.39
C LEU A 109 -3.68 17.98 3.08
N ARG A 110 -3.11 18.31 1.92
CA ARG A 110 -2.96 19.71 1.47
C ARG A 110 -4.33 20.40 1.34
N LYS A 111 -5.29 19.74 0.69
CA LYS A 111 -6.69 20.23 0.59
C LYS A 111 -7.35 20.40 1.95
N HIS A 112 -7.06 19.51 2.90
CA HIS A 112 -7.57 19.63 4.27
C HIS A 112 -6.98 20.85 5.00
N LEU A 113 -5.67 21.08 4.89
CA LEU A 113 -4.96 22.19 5.53
C LEU A 113 -5.31 23.57 4.97
N GLU A 114 -5.71 23.65 3.70
CA GLU A 114 -6.22 24.89 3.10
C GLU A 114 -7.39 25.47 3.90
N ARG A 115 -8.29 24.60 4.38
CA ARG A 115 -9.44 24.95 5.23
C ARG A 115 -9.06 25.02 6.70
N ASN A 116 -8.21 24.10 7.17
CA ASN A 116 -7.81 23.96 8.57
C ASN A 116 -6.36 24.39 8.82
N ARG A 117 -6.08 25.70 8.71
CA ARG A 117 -4.70 26.22 8.82
C ARG A 117 -4.05 26.05 10.19
N LYS A 118 -4.84 25.85 11.25
CA LYS A 118 -4.37 25.71 12.64
C LYS A 118 -4.05 24.27 13.05
N ASP A 119 -4.40 23.27 12.24
CA ASP A 119 -4.13 21.87 12.57
C ASP A 119 -2.63 21.57 12.46
N LYS A 120 -1.98 21.40 13.62
CA LYS A 120 -0.55 21.08 13.72
C LYS A 120 -0.28 19.59 13.48
N GLY A 121 -1.24 18.72 13.76
CA GLY A 121 -1.11 17.27 13.56
C GLY A 121 -1.08 16.94 12.07
N ALA A 122 -2.01 17.51 11.30
CA ALA A 122 -2.04 17.33 9.84
C ALA A 122 -0.78 17.87 9.15
N LYS A 123 -0.20 19.00 9.62
CA LYS A 123 1.09 19.52 9.12
C LYS A 123 2.25 18.56 9.37
N PHE A 124 2.31 17.98 10.58
CA PHE A 124 3.33 17.00 10.91
C PHE A 124 3.19 15.73 10.05
N HIS A 125 1.97 15.23 9.86
CA HIS A 125 1.72 14.08 8.98
C HIS A 125 2.06 14.36 7.51
N LEU A 126 1.80 15.57 7.00
CA LEU A 126 2.21 15.97 5.66
C LEU A 126 3.74 15.87 5.51
N LEU A 127 4.50 16.41 6.47
CA LEU A 127 5.96 16.34 6.48
C LEU A 127 6.47 14.88 6.46
N LEU A 128 5.86 13.99 7.24
CA LEU A 128 6.22 12.57 7.25
C LEU A 128 5.95 11.87 5.90
N ILE A 129 4.85 12.20 5.24
CA ILE A 129 4.50 11.63 3.93
C ILE A 129 5.45 12.18 2.85
N GLU A 130 5.73 13.48 2.85
CA GLU A 130 6.71 14.09 1.93
C GLU A 130 8.10 13.49 2.11
N SER A 131 8.52 13.31 3.37
CA SER A 131 9.78 12.64 3.70
C SER A 131 9.82 11.19 3.20
N ARG A 132 8.69 10.47 3.24
CA ARG A 132 8.58 9.12 2.67
C ARG A 132 8.67 9.12 1.15
N ILE A 133 8.03 10.08 0.48
CA ILE A 133 8.09 10.22 -0.98
C ILE A 133 9.52 10.46 -1.42
N HIS A 134 10.26 11.39 -0.78
CA HIS A 134 11.66 11.66 -1.13
C HIS A 134 12.60 10.48 -0.89
N ARG A 135 12.25 9.53 0.01
CA ARG A 135 13.04 8.30 0.17
C ARG A 135 12.74 7.25 -0.89
N LEU A 136 11.53 7.25 -1.44
CA LEU A 136 11.06 6.26 -2.41
C LEU A 136 11.23 6.70 -3.86
N ALA A 137 11.32 8.00 -4.10
CA ALA A 137 11.69 8.61 -5.38
C ALA A 137 13.19 8.96 -5.33
N PRO A 138 14.08 8.08 -5.83
CA PRO A 138 15.50 8.41 -6.02
C PRO A 138 15.70 9.41 -7.16
#